data_AF-A0A7W1Z590-F1
#
_entry.id   AF-A0A7W1Z590-F1
#
_cell.length_a   1.000
_cell.length_b   1.000
_cell.length_c   1.000
_cell.angle_alpha   90.00
_cell.angle_beta   90.00
_cell.angle_gamma   90.00
#
_symmetry.space_group_name_H-M   'P 1'
#
loop_
_entity.id
_entity.type
_entity.pdbx_description
1 polymer ?
#
loop_
_entity_poly.entity_id
_entity_poly.type
_entity_poly.pdbx_seq_one_letter_code
_entity_poly.pdbx_strand_id
1 'polypeptide(L)'
;MDSDSAVAENMAGYYAFVPFGEPYEYAGPDLIARWFERNIRIYRNIRALITAPDDRILIIYGAGHLSWLQQNVRGDARVRLRTLSDLIRK
;
A
#
# COMPACT_ATOMS: atom_id res chain seq x y z
N MET A 1 -14.68 2.11 -3.16
CA MET A 1 -13.67 1.89 -2.11
C MET A 1 -12.30 1.59 -2.72
N ASP A 2 -12.26 0.79 -3.80
CA ASP A 2 -10.98 0.36 -4.41
C ASP A 2 -10.67 1.05 -5.75
N SER A 3 -11.38 2.13 -6.10
CA SER A 3 -11.03 2.95 -7.27
C SER A 3 -9.72 3.69 -7.02
N ASP A 4 -8.96 3.99 -8.08
CA ASP A 4 -7.70 4.72 -7.95
C ASP A 4 -7.87 6.07 -7.22
N SER A 5 -8.99 6.77 -7.46
CA SER A 5 -9.33 8.00 -6.74
C SER A 5 -9.53 7.79 -5.25
N ALA A 6 -10.28 6.75 -4.85
CA ALA A 6 -10.54 6.44 -3.45
C ALA A 6 -9.25 6.00 -2.72
N VAL A 7 -8.37 5.28 -3.42
CA VAL A 7 -7.05 4.88 -2.91
C VAL A 7 -6.16 6.12 -2.70
N ALA A 8 -6.17 7.07 -3.62
CA ALA A 8 -5.43 8.32 -3.51
C ALA A 8 -5.98 9.22 -2.38
N GLU A 9 -7.30 9.38 -2.27
CA GLU A 9 -7.94 10.12 -1.18
C GLU A 9 -7.61 9.52 0.19
N ASN A 10 -7.63 8.19 0.30
CA ASN A 10 -7.25 7.51 1.53
C ASN A 10 -5.77 7.78 1.89
N MET A 11 -4.87 7.77 0.90
CA MET A 11 -3.47 8.15 1.12
C MET A 11 -3.33 9.59 1.60
N ALA A 12 -4.06 10.52 1.00
CA ALA A 12 -4.02 11.94 1.37
C ALA A 12 -4.43 12.14 2.85
N GLY A 13 -5.40 11.35 3.33
CA GLY A 13 -5.78 11.34 4.75
C GLY A 13 -4.62 11.01 5.70
N TYR A 14 -3.70 10.12 5.31
CA TYR A 14 -2.50 9.87 6.10
C TYR A 14 -1.49 11.01 6.02
N TYR A 15 -1.32 11.64 4.86
CA TYR A 15 -0.38 12.76 4.72
C TYR A 15 -0.82 14.01 5.48
N ALA A 16 -2.11 14.12 5.83
CA ALA A 16 -2.60 15.16 6.73
C ALA A 16 -1.93 15.12 8.12
N PHE A 17 -1.30 13.99 8.51
CA PHE A 17 -0.58 13.90 9.77
C PHE A 17 0.86 14.45 9.74
N VAL A 18 1.43 14.68 8.55
CA VAL A 18 2.81 15.16 8.39
C VAL A 18 3.12 16.44 9.18
N PRO A 19 2.21 17.43 9.29
CA PRO A 19 2.50 18.65 10.04
C PRO A 19 2.46 18.53 11.57
N PHE A 20 2.04 17.38 12.14
CA PHE A 20 1.95 17.25 13.60
C PHE A 20 3.32 17.09 14.26
N GLY A 21 3.50 17.77 15.40
CA GLY A 21 4.73 17.80 16.19
C GLY A 21 5.05 19.24 16.64
N GLU A 22 5.87 19.38 17.67
CA GLU A 22 6.42 20.69 18.03
C GLU A 22 7.49 21.13 17.03
N PRO A 23 7.89 22.41 17.02
CA PRO A 23 9.02 22.86 16.22
C PRO A 23 10.26 21.99 16.46
N TYR A 24 10.87 21.52 15.36
CA TYR A 24 12.03 20.62 15.35
C TYR A 24 11.77 19.17 15.82
N GLU A 25 10.51 18.77 16.01
CA GLU A 25 10.13 17.37 16.21
C GLU A 25 9.58 16.72 14.93
N TYR A 26 9.52 15.39 14.94
CA TYR A 26 9.10 14.56 13.81
C TYR A 26 7.92 13.65 14.15
N ALA A 27 7.06 13.99 15.12
CA ALA A 27 5.97 13.12 15.55
C ALA A 27 5.05 12.64 14.41
N GLY A 28 4.60 13.55 13.54
CA GLY A 28 3.82 13.26 12.34
C GLY A 28 4.59 12.43 11.31
N PRO A 29 5.78 12.88 10.86
CA PRO A 29 6.62 12.09 9.95
C PRO A 29 6.96 10.70 10.47
N ASP A 30 7.27 10.54 11.76
CA ASP A 30 7.55 9.27 12.42
C ASP A 30 6.33 8.35 12.44
N LEU A 31 5.14 8.90 12.68
CA LEU A 31 3.88 8.16 12.57
C LEU A 31 3.71 7.57 11.16
N ILE A 32 3.97 8.37 10.12
CA ILE A 32 3.86 7.93 8.73
C ILE A 32 4.94 6.93 8.37
N ALA A 33 6.17 7.12 8.84
CA ALA A 33 7.26 6.17 8.66
C ALA A 33 6.92 4.80 9.26
N ARG A 34 6.37 4.76 10.48
CA ARG A 34 5.91 3.50 11.11
C ARG A 34 4.72 2.89 10.38
N TRP A 35 3.84 3.71 9.80
CA TRP A 35 2.77 3.19 8.95
C TRP A 35 3.33 2.51 7.69
N PHE A 36 4.32 3.11 7.03
CA PHE A 36 5.01 2.51 5.90
C PHE A 36 5.74 1.23 6.30
N GLU A 37 6.44 1.22 7.43
CA GLU A 37 7.14 0.05 7.97
C GLU A 37 6.21 -1.17 8.06
N ARG A 38 4.98 -0.98 8.56
CA ARG A 38 3.99 -2.07 8.60
C ARG A 38 3.58 -2.52 7.20
N ASN A 39 3.38 -1.60 6.26
CA ASN A 39 2.97 -1.94 4.90
C ASN A 39 4.06 -2.68 4.10
N ILE A 40 5.33 -2.30 4.28
CA ILE A 40 6.43 -3.02 3.61
C ILE A 40 6.64 -4.42 4.21
N ARG A 41 6.40 -4.59 5.52
CA ARG A 41 6.39 -5.92 6.17
C ARG A 41 5.26 -6.82 5.63
N ILE A 42 4.06 -6.28 5.44
CA ILE A 42 2.94 -7.00 4.79
C ILE A 42 3.34 -7.42 3.37
N TYR A 43 3.90 -6.50 2.58
CA TYR A 43 4.34 -6.81 1.22
C TYR A 43 5.43 -7.89 1.19
N ARG A 44 6.41 -7.85 2.10
CA ARG A 44 7.42 -8.91 2.27
C ARG A 44 6.76 -10.28 2.51
N ASN A 45 5.71 -10.34 3.33
CA ASN A 45 5.01 -11.59 3.60
C ASN A 45 4.24 -12.10 2.37
N ILE A 46 3.57 -11.20 1.63
CA ILE A 46 2.92 -11.55 0.36
C ILE A 46 3.95 -12.11 -0.63
N ARG A 47 5.09 -11.42 -0.80
CA ARG A 47 6.15 -11.85 -1.72
C ARG A 47 6.71 -13.23 -1.35
N ALA A 48 6.79 -13.55 -0.06
CA ALA A 48 7.27 -14.86 0.41
C ALA A 48 6.31 -16.01 0.08
N LEU A 49 5.04 -15.74 -0.23
CA LEU A 49 4.08 -16.75 -0.68
C LEU A 49 4.20 -17.08 -2.18
N ILE A 50 4.95 -16.27 -2.95
CA ILE A 50 5.17 -16.49 -4.38
C ILE A 50 6.35 -17.44 -4.53
N THR A 51 6.06 -18.68 -4.88
CA THR A 51 7.04 -19.76 -5.01
C THR A 51 7.32 -20.13 -6.47
N ALA A 52 6.40 -19.82 -7.37
CA ALA A 52 6.52 -20.05 -8.80
C ALA A 52 6.08 -18.83 -9.63
N PRO A 53 6.58 -18.66 -10.88
CA PRO A 53 6.25 -17.51 -11.72
C PRO A 53 4.77 -17.39 -12.12
N ASP A 54 4.01 -18.48 -12.04
CA ASP A 54 2.59 -18.58 -12.40
C ASP A 54 1.64 -18.47 -11.20
N ASP A 55 2.18 -18.37 -9.98
CA ASP A 55 1.40 -18.16 -8.77
C ASP A 55 0.53 -16.89 -8.87
N ARG A 56 -0.74 -17.03 -8.45
CA ARG A 56 -1.69 -15.92 -8.38
C ARG A 56 -2.21 -15.81 -6.96
N ILE A 57 -1.98 -14.65 -6.36
CA ILE A 57 -2.41 -14.37 -4.98
C ILE A 57 -3.56 -13.35 -5.03
N LEU A 58 -4.71 -13.73 -4.49
CA LEU A 58 -5.78 -12.79 -4.16
C LEU A 58 -5.49 -12.20 -2.78
N ILE A 59 -5.45 -10.88 -2.69
CA ILE A 59 -5.22 -10.16 -1.44
C ILE A 59 -6.52 -9.48 -1.03
N ILE A 60 -6.99 -9.79 0.18
CA ILE A 60 -8.12 -9.11 0.82
C ILE A 60 -7.57 -8.40 2.04
N TYR A 61 -7.69 -7.07 2.07
CA TYR A 61 -7.09 -6.25 3.12
C TYR A 61 -7.87 -4.95 3.32
N GLY A 62 -7.67 -4.28 4.45
CA GLY A 62 -8.30 -3.00 4.74
C GLY A 62 -7.85 -1.87 3.81
N ALA A 63 -8.80 -1.01 3.42
CA ALA A 63 -8.58 0.09 2.46
C ALA A 63 -7.43 1.05 2.84
N GLY A 64 -7.19 1.25 4.15
CA GLY A 64 -6.09 2.08 4.69
C GLY A 64 -4.67 1.69 4.27
N HIS A 65 -4.51 0.50 3.72
CA HIS A 65 -3.21 -0.06 3.33
C HIS A 65 -3.04 -0.12 1.81
N LEU A 66 -4.13 0.07 1.07
CA LEU A 66 -4.20 -0.27 -0.34
C LEU A 66 -3.23 0.58 -1.16
N SER A 67 -3.09 1.87 -0.83
CA SER A 67 -2.18 2.80 -1.51
C SER A 67 -0.70 2.37 -1.40
N TRP A 68 -0.24 2.10 -0.18
CA TRP A 68 1.13 1.64 0.07
C TRP A 68 1.39 0.25 -0.51
N LEU A 69 0.43 -0.68 -0.41
CA LEU A 69 0.57 -2.00 -1.00
C LEU A 69 0.66 -1.94 -2.53
N GLN A 70 -0.21 -1.15 -3.18
CA GLN A 70 -0.13 -0.96 -4.64
C GLN A 70 1.20 -0.33 -5.05
N GLN A 71 1.69 0.67 -4.30
CA GLN A 71 2.99 1.27 -4.55
C GLN A 71 4.13 0.25 -4.43
N ASN A 72 4.14 -0.56 -3.37
CA ASN A 72 5.15 -1.59 -3.16
C ASN A 72 5.15 -2.64 -4.28
N VAL A 73 3.98 -3.11 -4.70
CA VAL A 73 3.84 -4.07 -5.81
C VAL A 73 4.30 -3.43 -7.13
N ARG A 74 3.88 -2.20 -7.43
CA ARG A 74 4.30 -1.47 -8.66
C ARG A 74 5.81 -1.22 -8.68
N GLY A 75 6.44 -1.08 -7.52
CA GLY A 75 7.90 -0.90 -7.38
C GLY A 75 8.73 -2.17 -7.53
N ASP A 76 8.13 -3.36 -7.50
CA ASP A 76 8.84 -4.63 -7.70
C ASP A 76 8.51 -5.20 -9.09
N ALA A 77 9.48 -5.09 -10.01
CA ALA A 77 9.35 -5.56 -11.38
C ALA A 77 9.12 -7.08 -11.54
N ARG A 78 9.25 -7.88 -10.47
CA ARG A 78 9.06 -9.33 -10.49
C ARG A 78 7.61 -9.74 -10.28
N VAL A 79 6.74 -8.82 -9.88
CA VAL A 79 5.33 -9.08 -9.63
C VAL A 79 4.47 -8.15 -10.47
N ARG A 80 3.25 -8.61 -10.80
CA ARG A 80 2.29 -7.81 -11.57
C ARG A 80 1.04 -7.59 -10.74
N LEU A 81 0.74 -6.32 -10.47
CA LEU A 81 -0.53 -5.93 -9.86
C LEU A 81 -1.68 -6.09 -10.87
N ARG A 82 -2.79 -6.68 -10.42
CA ARG A 82 -4.09 -6.62 -11.10
C ARG A 82 -5.13 -6.19 -10.08
N THR A 83 -5.86 -5.14 -10.38
CA THR A 83 -6.98 -4.67 -9.57
C THR A 83 -8.25 -5.43 -9.96
N LEU A 84 -9.28 -5.39 -9.10
CA LEU A 84 -10.57 -5.98 -9.42
C LEU A 84 -11.20 -5.35 -10.67
N SER A 85 -11.01 -4.03 -10.85
CA SER A 85 -11.47 -3.30 -12.04
C SER A 85 -10.88 -3.86 -13.34
N ASP A 86 -9.61 -4.29 -13.32
CA ASP A 86 -8.91 -4.90 -14.47
C ASP A 86 -9.42 -6.30 -14.83
N LEU A 87 -10.25 -6.91 -13.96
CA LEU A 87 -10.83 -8.24 -14.15
C LEU A 87 -12.29 -8.16 -14.60
N ILE A 88 -13.00 -7.09 -14.24
CA ILE A 88 -14.41 -6.89 -14.54
C ILE A 88 -14.61 -6.19 -15.89
N ARG A 89 -13.67 -5.34 -16.31
CA ARG A 89 -13.70 -4.70 -17.63
C ARG A 89 -13.02 -5.62 -18.65
N LYS A 90 -13.82 -6.30 -19.48
CA LYS A 90 -13.34 -7.05 -20.66
C LYS A 90 -13.15 -6.13 -21.85
#